data_AF-A0A8T4BI62-F1
#
_entry.id   AF-A0A8T4BI62-F1
#
_cell.length_a   1.000
_cell.length_b   1.000
_cell.length_c   1.000
_cell.angle_alpha   90.00
_cell.angle_beta   90.00
_cell.angle_gamma   90.00
#
_symmetry.space_group_name_H-M   'P 1'
#
loop_
_entity.id
_entity.type
_entity.pdbx_description
1 polymer ?
#
loop_
_entity_poly.entity_id
_entity_poly.type
_entity_poly.pdbx_seq_one_letter_code
_entity_poly.pdbx_strand_id
1 'polypeptide(L)'
;MKWKTLQHNGILFPPAYEAQGIKIKIKGESVSLDLSQEEMVYQWAKKKDTPYAQDKVFQKNFTADFAKTLDSKFKKISYEDIDFSNAYKVID
;
A
#
# COMPACT_ATOMS: atom_id res chain seq x y z
N MET A 1 -40.59 9.55 15.52
CA MET A 1 -39.66 8.81 16.42
C MET A 1 -39.21 7.56 15.68
N LYS A 2 -37.90 7.33 15.47
CA LYS A 2 -37.42 6.22 14.60
C LYS A 2 -37.41 4.85 15.28
N TRP A 3 -37.10 4.77 16.57
CA TRP A 3 -37.12 3.51 17.33
C TRP A 3 -37.42 3.77 18.82
N LYS A 4 -37.92 2.75 19.52
CA LYS A 4 -38.03 2.72 20.99
C LYS A 4 -36.90 1.93 21.64
N THR A 5 -36.46 0.83 21.02
CA THR A 5 -35.28 0.04 21.38
C THR A 5 -34.59 -0.46 20.11
N LEU A 6 -33.28 -0.69 20.16
CA LEU A 6 -32.46 -1.26 19.08
C LEU A 6 -31.36 -2.12 19.69
N GLN A 7 -31.17 -3.33 19.14
CA GLN A 7 -30.08 -4.25 19.48
C GLN A 7 -29.44 -4.76 18.19
N HIS A 8 -28.11 -4.73 18.12
CA HIS A 8 -27.32 -5.25 17.00
C HIS A 8 -25.98 -5.80 17.50
N ASN A 9 -25.36 -6.68 16.72
CA ASN A 9 -24.12 -7.38 17.09
C ASN A 9 -22.85 -6.63 16.65
N GLY A 10 -22.90 -5.29 16.65
CA GLY A 10 -21.77 -4.47 16.22
C GLY A 10 -21.48 -4.58 14.71
N ILE A 11 -20.19 -4.45 14.37
CA ILE A 11 -19.67 -4.51 13.01
C ILE A 11 -18.68 -5.66 12.87
N LEU A 12 -18.54 -6.19 11.65
CA LEU A 12 -17.52 -7.18 11.30
C LEU A 12 -16.30 -6.44 10.71
N PHE A 13 -15.15 -6.55 11.36
CA PHE A 13 -13.89 -6.05 10.81
C PHE A 13 -13.33 -7.03 9.77
N PRO A 14 -12.63 -6.54 8.73
CA PRO A 14 -11.87 -7.40 7.85
C PRO A 14 -10.76 -8.12 8.64
N PRO A 15 -10.27 -9.28 8.15
CA PRO A 15 -9.12 -9.94 8.74
C PRO A 15 -7.88 -9.02 8.68
N ALA A 16 -6.96 -9.23 9.63
CA ALA A 16 -5.68 -8.53 9.63
C ALA A 16 -4.84 -8.95 8.42
N TYR A 17 -3.98 -8.04 7.95
CA TYR A 17 -3.02 -8.34 6.89
C TYR A 17 -1.95 -9.32 7.39
N GLU A 18 -1.57 -10.26 6.52
CA GLU A 18 -0.49 -11.21 6.74
C GLU A 18 0.63 -10.96 5.72
N ALA A 19 1.88 -10.98 6.19
CA ALA A 19 3.04 -10.74 5.34
C ALA A 19 3.10 -11.73 4.17
N GLN A 20 3.32 -11.18 2.98
CA GLN A 20 3.50 -11.88 1.71
C GLN A 20 4.98 -11.98 1.32
N GLY A 21 5.88 -11.36 2.11
CA GLY A 21 7.34 -11.41 1.87
C GLY A 21 7.80 -10.52 0.73
N ILE A 22 7.06 -9.43 0.47
CA ILE A 22 7.38 -8.45 -0.56
C ILE A 22 8.66 -7.70 -0.19
N LYS A 23 9.50 -7.49 -1.20
CA LYS A 23 10.72 -6.69 -1.13
C LYS A 23 10.66 -5.60 -2.18
N ILE A 24 11.11 -4.40 -1.83
CA ILE A 24 11.23 -3.30 -2.79
C ILE A 24 12.64 -2.71 -2.78
N LYS A 25 12.95 -1.99 -3.86
CA LYS A 25 14.10 -1.10 -3.88
C LYS A 25 13.63 0.33 -4.08
N ILE A 26 14.29 1.27 -3.41
CA ILE A 26 14.06 2.71 -3.60
C ILE A 26 15.40 3.34 -3.96
N LYS A 27 15.47 4.00 -5.12
CA LYS A 27 16.72 4.56 -5.68
C LYS A 27 17.85 3.50 -5.75
N GLY A 28 17.48 2.26 -6.05
CA GLY A 28 18.40 1.12 -6.12
C GLY A 28 18.79 0.49 -4.77
N GLU A 29 18.46 1.11 -3.64
CA GLU A 29 18.72 0.57 -2.31
C GLU A 29 17.62 -0.39 -1.89
N SER A 30 17.96 -1.54 -1.28
CA SER A 30 16.96 -2.46 -0.74
C SER A 30 16.36 -1.90 0.54
N VAL A 31 15.03 -1.88 0.63
CA VAL A 31 14.30 -1.34 1.78
C VAL A 31 13.54 -2.47 2.46
N SER A 32 13.77 -2.64 3.77
CA SER A 32 12.98 -3.55 4.60
C SER A 32 11.66 -2.90 4.94
N LEU A 33 10.56 -3.59 4.70
CA LEU A 33 9.21 -3.09 4.99
C LEU A 33 8.70 -3.68 6.31
N ASP A 34 7.99 -2.87 7.09
CA ASP A 34 7.11 -3.38 8.15
C ASP A 34 5.78 -3.88 7.55
N LEU A 35 4.92 -4.50 8.37
CA LEU A 35 3.64 -5.05 7.92
C LEU A 35 2.73 -4.01 7.26
N SER A 36 2.69 -2.79 7.78
CA SER A 36 1.83 -1.72 7.25
C SER A 36 2.35 -1.22 5.90
N GLN A 37 3.66 -1.00 5.81
CA GLN A 37 4.33 -0.61 4.58
C GLN A 37 4.21 -1.70 3.51
N GLU A 38 4.35 -2.96 3.90
CA GLU A 38 4.20 -4.10 3.00
C GLU A 38 2.77 -4.21 2.48
N GLU A 39 1.76 -4.03 3.35
CA GLU A 39 0.35 -3.98 2.94
C GLU A 39 0.10 -2.85 1.92
N MET A 40 0.66 -1.65 2.14
CA MET A 40 0.53 -0.54 1.18
C MET A 40 1.07 -0.94 -0.21
N VAL A 41 2.23 -1.58 -0.26
CA VAL A 41 2.84 -2.05 -1.51
C VAL A 41 2.05 -3.20 -2.13
N TYR A 42 1.57 -4.14 -1.33
CA TYR A 42 0.72 -5.24 -1.76
C TYR A 42 -0.55 -4.72 -2.44
N GLN A 43 -1.24 -3.76 -1.81
CA GLN A 43 -2.45 -3.17 -2.37
C GLN A 43 -2.18 -2.36 -3.64
N TRP A 44 -1.04 -1.66 -3.71
CA TRP A 44 -0.60 -1.01 -4.96
C TRP A 44 -0.36 -2.04 -6.07
N ALA A 45 0.35 -3.12 -5.76
CA ALA A 45 0.68 -4.17 -6.71
C ALA A 45 -0.56 -4.84 -7.32
N LYS A 46 -1.64 -5.02 -6.54
CA LYS A 46 -2.93 -5.50 -7.06
C LYS A 46 -3.61 -4.57 -8.06
N LYS A 47 -3.18 -3.31 -8.17
CA LYS A 47 -3.70 -2.35 -9.15
C LYS A 47 -2.90 -2.31 -10.44
N LYS A 48 -1.79 -3.05 -10.56
CA LYS A 48 -0.82 -2.95 -11.68
C LYS A 48 -1.46 -3.08 -13.07
N ASP A 49 -2.48 -3.93 -13.21
CA ASP A 49 -3.17 -4.18 -14.49
C ASP A 49 -4.44 -3.33 -14.69
N THR A 50 -4.66 -2.34 -13.82
CA THR A 50 -5.78 -1.40 -13.92
C THR A 50 -5.32 -0.07 -14.51
N PRO A 51 -6.22 0.72 -15.13
CA PRO A 51 -5.88 2.06 -15.61
C PRO A 51 -5.32 2.99 -14.52
N TYR A 52 -5.67 2.75 -13.25
CA TYR A 52 -5.18 3.53 -12.12
C TYR A 52 -3.66 3.49 -11.96
N ALA A 53 -3.01 2.36 -12.27
CA ALA A 53 -1.56 2.25 -12.15
C ALA A 53 -0.80 3.15 -13.13
N GLN A 54 -1.46 3.61 -14.22
CA GLN A 54 -0.90 4.54 -15.20
C GLN A 54 -1.31 6.00 -14.93
N ASP A 55 -2.24 6.23 -14.00
CA ASP A 55 -2.68 7.57 -13.62
C ASP A 55 -1.62 8.27 -12.77
N LYS A 56 -1.07 9.37 -13.30
CA LYS A 56 0.00 10.14 -12.64
C LYS A 56 -0.43 10.78 -11.31
N VAL A 57 -1.71 11.13 -11.17
CA VAL A 57 -2.25 11.65 -9.90
C VAL A 57 -2.32 10.53 -8.88
N PHE A 58 -2.76 9.33 -9.30
CA PHE A 58 -2.81 8.16 -8.43
C PHE A 58 -1.41 7.72 -7.96
N GLN A 59 -0.44 7.63 -8.87
CA GLN A 59 0.97 7.38 -8.56
C GLN A 59 1.54 8.41 -7.59
N LYS A 60 1.29 9.70 -7.82
CA LYS A 60 1.74 10.79 -6.94
C LYS A 60 1.14 10.68 -5.54
N ASN A 61 -0.16 10.42 -5.44
CA ASN A 61 -0.85 10.31 -4.15
C ASN A 61 -0.34 9.11 -3.35
N PHE A 62 -0.23 7.94 -3.99
CA PHE A 62 0.35 6.76 -3.36
C PHE A 62 1.79 7.03 -2.87
N THR A 63 2.64 7.58 -3.73
CA THR A 63 4.05 7.84 -3.39
C THR A 63 4.16 8.83 -2.24
N ALA A 64 3.32 9.87 -2.21
CA ALA A 64 3.32 10.86 -1.15
C ALA A 64 2.92 10.26 0.21
N ASP A 65 1.94 9.37 0.24
CA ASP A 65 1.52 8.69 1.48
C ASP A 65 2.51 7.61 1.90
N PHE A 66 3.03 6.83 0.95
CA PHE A 66 4.05 5.83 1.23
C PHE A 66 5.36 6.46 1.75
N ALA A 67 5.83 7.56 1.17
CA ALA A 67 7.01 8.27 1.66
C ALA A 67 6.86 8.76 3.12
N LYS A 68 5.63 9.03 3.60
CA LYS A 68 5.40 9.41 5.01
C LYS A 68 5.69 8.28 5.99
N THR A 69 5.61 7.03 5.58
CA THR A 69 5.88 5.86 6.45
C THR A 69 7.35 5.45 6.44
N LEU A 70 8.12 5.86 5.42
CA LEU A 70 9.54 5.52 5.28
C LEU A 70 10.48 6.39 6.12
N ASP A 71 11.75 5.98 6.21
CA ASP A 71 12.83 6.76 6.82
C ASP A 71 13.01 8.15 6.19
N SER A 72 13.62 9.07 6.95
CA SER A 72 13.86 10.46 6.55
C SER A 72 14.57 10.61 5.20
N LYS A 73 15.46 9.67 4.86
CA LYS A 73 16.18 9.63 3.56
C LYS A 73 15.26 9.44 2.34
N PHE A 74 14.09 8.83 2.53
CA PHE A 74 13.12 8.56 1.46
C PHE A 74 11.92 9.51 1.46
N LYS A 75 11.96 10.62 2.21
CA LYS A 75 10.86 11.59 2.26
C LYS A 75 10.65 12.37 0.95
N LYS A 76 11.64 12.39 0.06
CA LYS A 76 11.62 13.09 -1.24
C LYS A 76 11.96 12.11 -2.37
N ILE A 77 11.05 11.17 -2.60
CA ILE A 77 11.12 10.19 -3.69
C ILE A 77 9.98 10.43 -4.67
N SER A 78 10.21 10.11 -5.94
CA SER A 78 9.17 10.03 -6.95
C SER A 78 8.71 8.59 -7.15
N TYR A 79 7.65 8.40 -7.94
CA TYR A 79 7.12 7.06 -8.21
C TYR A 79 8.16 6.18 -8.93
N GLU A 80 8.91 6.79 -9.86
CA GLU A 80 9.94 6.15 -10.68
C GLU A 80 11.17 5.72 -9.87
N ASP A 81 11.34 6.26 -8.66
CA ASP A 81 12.40 5.84 -7.75
C ASP A 81 12.13 4.47 -7.12
N ILE A 82 10.89 3.97 -7.16
CA ILE A 82 10.46 2.74 -6.49
C ILE A 82 10.37 1.58 -7.47
N ASP A 83 11.12 0.52 -7.20
CA ASP A 83 11.07 -0.73 -7.96
C ASP A 83 10.06 -1.71 -7.33
N PHE A 84 8.91 -1.85 -7.98
CA PHE A 84 7.82 -2.77 -7.58
C PHE A 84 7.93 -4.16 -8.23
N SER A 85 9.00 -4.46 -8.97
CA SER A 85 9.08 -5.70 -9.77
C SER A 85 8.90 -6.98 -8.95
N ASN A 86 9.40 -7.02 -7.71
CA ASN A 86 9.17 -8.16 -6.83
C ASN A 86 7.73 -8.21 -6.31
N ALA A 87 7.13 -7.07 -5.95
CA ALA A 87 5.73 -7.02 -5.53
C ALA A 87 4.80 -7.51 -6.64
N TYR A 88 5.04 -7.10 -7.90
CA TYR A 88 4.25 -7.57 -9.04
C TYR A 88 4.35 -9.09 -9.23
N LYS A 89 5.55 -9.67 -9.08
CA LYS A 89 5.75 -11.13 -9.12
C LYS A 89 5.07 -11.91 -7.99
N VAL A 90 4.83 -11.28 -6.84
CA VAL A 90 4.14 -11.90 -5.70
C VAL A 90 2.62 -11.92 -5.94
N ILE A 91 2.09 -10.97 -6.72
CA ILE A 91 0.67 -10.89 -7.04
C ILE A 91 0.28 -11.72 -8.27
N ASP A 92 1.21 -11.87 -9.24
CA ASP A 92 1.05 -12.75 -10.40
C ASP A 92 0.96 -14.24 -10.00
#